data_AF-A0A7J2JLL0-F1
#
_entry.id   AF-A0A7J2JLL0-F1
#
_cell.length_a   1.000
_cell.length_b   1.000
_cell.length_c   1.000
_cell.angle_alpha   90.00
_cell.angle_beta   90.00
_cell.angle_gamma   90.00
#
_symmetry.space_group_name_H-M   'P 1'
#
loop_
_entity.id
_entity.type
_entity.pdbx_description
1 polymer ?
#
loop_
_entity_poly.entity_id
_entity_poly.type
_entity_poly.pdbx_seq_one_letter_code
_entity_poly.pdbx_strand_id
1 'polypeptide(L)'
;CPYCKAHTEHEVRLSRKGKERTMNRGRRKYKEVKKGYGGSPRTPKKDVYKIGKRPVFILKCKVCKKKQQRVHKARTKKTVEVK
;
A
#
# COMPACT_ATOMS: atom_id res chain seq x y z
N CYS A 1 16.15 -4.07 -14.65
CA CYS A 1 15.92 -4.68 -13.32
C CYS A 1 17.12 -4.39 -12.42
N PRO A 2 16.97 -3.85 -11.19
CA PRO A 2 18.10 -3.52 -10.33
C PRO A 2 18.94 -4.74 -9.92
N TYR A 3 18.34 -5.92 -9.88
CA TYR A 3 19.03 -7.16 -9.53
C TYR A 3 19.80 -7.79 -10.69
N CYS A 4 19.23 -7.75 -11.90
CA CYS A 4 19.88 -8.31 -13.10
C CYS A 4 20.85 -7.31 -13.75
N LYS A 5 20.79 -6.03 -13.37
CA LYS A 5 21.55 -4.91 -13.97
C LYS A 5 21.35 -4.71 -15.49
N ALA A 6 20.37 -5.40 -16.09
CA ALA A 6 20.00 -5.27 -17.50
C ALA A 6 18.56 -4.74 -17.66
N HIS A 7 18.24 -4.19 -18.83
CA HIS A 7 16.88 -3.88 -19.24
C HIS A 7 16.14 -5.17 -19.58
N THR A 8 14.99 -5.37 -18.97
CA THR A 8 14.18 -6.58 -19.12
C THR A 8 12.71 -6.21 -19.12
N GLU A 9 11.86 -7.07 -19.67
CA GLU A 9 10.42 -6.93 -19.55
C GLU A 9 9.94 -7.18 -18.10
N HIS A 10 8.95 -6.39 -17.68
CA HIS A 10 8.36 -6.50 -16.35
C HIS A 10 6.84 -6.63 -16.43
N GLU A 11 6.27 -7.51 -15.63
CA GLU A 11 4.83 -7.49 -15.35
C GLU A 11 4.54 -6.31 -14.42
N VAL A 12 3.58 -5.47 -14.80
CA VAL A 12 3.15 -4.31 -14.00
C VAL A 12 1.91 -4.69 -13.20
N ARG A 13 1.88 -4.36 -11.90
CA ARG A 13 0.69 -4.50 -11.06
C ARG A 13 0.48 -3.26 -10.20
N LEU A 14 -0.77 -2.90 -9.96
CA LEU A 14 -1.11 -1.84 -9.01
C LEU A 14 -0.99 -2.36 -7.57
N SER A 15 -0.31 -1.61 -6.71
CA SER A 15 -0.24 -1.92 -5.28
C SER A 15 -1.59 -1.69 -4.60
N ARG A 16 -2.12 -2.71 -3.94
CA ARG A 16 -3.35 -2.66 -3.15
C ARG A 16 -3.04 -2.98 -1.70
N LYS A 17 -3.63 -2.23 -0.77
CA LYS A 17 -3.50 -2.51 0.66
C LYS A 17 -4.35 -3.73 1.00
N GLY A 18 -3.74 -4.76 1.59
CA GLY A 18 -4.46 -5.92 2.13
C GLY A 18 -5.08 -5.66 3.51
N LYS A 19 -5.76 -6.68 4.05
CA LYS A 19 -6.30 -6.66 5.41
C LYS A 19 -5.17 -6.50 6.43
N GLU A 20 -5.41 -5.72 7.47
CA GLU A 20 -4.45 -5.54 8.57
C GLU A 20 -4.29 -6.84 9.37
N ARG A 21 -3.04 -7.17 9.74
CA ARG A 21 -2.72 -8.35 10.56
C ARG A 21 -3.11 -8.11 12.02
N THR A 22 -3.77 -9.09 12.64
CA THR A 22 -4.18 -9.06 14.06
C THR A 22 -3.00 -9.05 15.02
N MET A 23 -1.90 -9.72 14.65
CA MET A 23 -0.69 -9.82 15.45
C MET A 23 0.21 -8.57 15.37
N ASN A 24 -0.16 -7.51 14.65
CA ASN A 24 0.63 -6.28 14.67
C ASN A 24 0.59 -5.63 16.05
N ARG A 25 1.75 -5.16 16.55
CA ARG A 25 1.88 -4.48 17.86
C ARG A 25 0.83 -3.38 18.06
N GLY A 26 0.65 -2.52 17.06
CA GLY A 26 -0.34 -1.43 17.11
C GLY A 26 -1.79 -1.92 17.22
N ARG A 27 -2.10 -3.04 16.55
CA ARG A 27 -3.43 -3.66 16.62
C ARG A 27 -3.67 -4.36 17.95
N ARG A 28 -2.66 -5.01 18.54
CA ARG A 28 -2.73 -5.60 19.89
C ARG A 28 -2.98 -4.53 20.94
N LYS A 29 -2.16 -3.47 20.96
CA LYS A 29 -2.33 -2.33 21.87
C LYS A 29 -3.70 -1.66 21.71
N TYR A 30 -4.17 -1.47 20.48
CA TYR A 30 -5.50 -0.91 20.26
C TYR A 30 -6.61 -1.81 20.82
N LYS A 31 -6.49 -3.13 20.66
CA LYS A 31 -7.44 -4.08 21.25
C LYS A 31 -7.40 -4.01 22.78
N GLU A 32 -6.22 -3.98 23.38
CA GLU A 32 -6.05 -3.86 24.85
C GLU A 32 -6.70 -2.60 25.40
N VAL A 33 -6.41 -1.42 24.84
CA VAL A 33 -6.99 -0.16 25.32
C VAL A 33 -8.50 -0.08 25.03
N LYS A 34 -8.97 -0.75 23.99
CA LYS A 34 -10.41 -0.83 23.69
C LYS A 34 -11.16 -1.82 24.61
N LYS A 35 -10.47 -2.71 25.33
CA LYS A 35 -11.15 -3.64 26.26
C LYS A 35 -11.74 -2.88 27.43
N GLY A 36 -12.94 -3.27 27.85
CA GLY A 36 -13.65 -2.68 28.98
C GLY A 36 -14.67 -1.61 28.56
N TYR A 37 -15.19 -0.91 29.56
CA TYR A 37 -16.23 0.12 29.40
C TYR A 37 -15.56 1.48 29.15
N GLY A 38 -15.14 1.69 27.91
CA GLY A 38 -14.57 2.95 27.45
C GLY A 38 -15.05 3.27 26.04
N GLY A 39 -14.99 4.55 25.67
CA GLY A 39 -15.25 5.00 24.30
C GLY A 39 -14.14 4.56 23.32
N SER A 40 -14.16 5.10 22.11
CA SER A 40 -13.08 4.88 21.15
C SER A 40 -11.76 5.45 21.71
N PRO A 41 -10.69 4.62 21.91
CA PRO A 41 -9.44 5.09 22.49
C PRO A 41 -8.67 6.11 21.66
N ARG A 42 -9.03 6.22 20.38
CA ARG A 42 -8.36 7.09 19.41
C ARG A 42 -9.38 7.93 18.70
N THR A 43 -8.99 9.16 18.40
CA THR A 43 -9.80 10.08 17.61
C THR A 43 -10.08 9.50 16.23
N PRO A 44 -11.31 9.63 15.71
CA PRO A 44 -11.61 9.27 14.34
C PRO A 44 -10.71 10.07 13.38
N LYS A 45 -10.42 9.47 12.23
CA LYS A 45 -9.62 10.14 11.21
C LYS A 45 -10.45 11.30 10.64
N LYS A 46 -9.90 12.52 10.66
CA LYS A 46 -10.50 13.69 10.01
C LYS A 46 -10.63 13.45 8.49
N ASP A 47 -11.62 14.09 7.89
CA ASP A 47 -11.86 13.99 6.46
C ASP A 47 -10.68 14.52 5.65
N VAL A 48 -10.38 13.83 4.54
CA VAL A 48 -9.24 14.15 3.68
C VAL A 48 -9.76 14.77 2.39
N TYR A 49 -9.52 16.08 2.22
CA TYR A 49 -9.96 16.85 1.03
C TYR A 49 -9.15 16.56 -0.25
N LYS A 50 -8.09 15.75 -0.18
CA LYS A 50 -7.26 15.44 -1.34
C LYS A 50 -7.99 14.48 -2.29
N ILE A 51 -8.38 14.99 -3.46
CA ILE A 51 -9.18 14.28 -4.47
C ILE A 51 -8.42 13.11 -5.12
N GLY A 52 -7.10 13.24 -5.32
CA GLY A 52 -6.27 12.26 -6.04
C GLY A 52 -5.27 11.50 -5.16
N LYS A 53 -5.00 10.25 -5.52
CA LYS A 53 -3.99 9.39 -4.88
C LYS A 53 -2.75 9.27 -5.78
N ARG A 54 -1.58 9.07 -5.20
CA ARG A 54 -0.37 8.70 -5.97
C ARG A 54 -0.36 7.19 -6.15
N PRO A 55 -0.52 6.66 -7.37
CA PRO A 55 -0.47 5.23 -7.59
C PRO A 55 0.95 4.72 -7.39
N VAL A 56 1.04 3.51 -6.84
CA VAL A 56 2.30 2.79 -6.65
C VAL A 56 2.23 1.55 -7.51
N PHE A 57 3.18 1.43 -8.44
CA PHE A 57 3.31 0.27 -9.30
C PHE A 57 4.34 -0.69 -8.74
N ILE A 58 4.02 -1.97 -8.81
CA ILE A 58 4.92 -3.07 -8.51
C ILE A 58 5.35 -3.65 -9.86
N LEU A 59 6.63 -3.53 -10.18
CA LEU A 59 7.22 -4.11 -11.38
C LEU A 59 7.87 -5.43 -11.01
N LYS A 60 7.40 -6.54 -11.57
CA LYS A 60 7.98 -7.87 -11.37
C LYS A 60 8.78 -8.24 -12.61
N CYS A 61 10.09 -8.48 -12.45
CA CYS A 61 10.95 -8.90 -13.54
C CYS A 61 10.55 -10.31 -14.02
N LYS A 62 10.44 -10.53 -15.34
CA LYS A 62 10.14 -11.87 -15.89
C LYS A 62 11.26 -12.89 -15.63
N VAL A 63 12.51 -12.46 -15.69
CA VAL A 63 13.70 -13.32 -15.54
C VAL A 63 13.93 -13.73 -14.08
N CYS A 64 14.22 -12.77 -13.19
CA CYS A 64 14.60 -13.08 -11.81
C CYS A 64 13.41 -13.11 -10.82
N LYS A 65 12.18 -12.84 -11.28
CA LYS A 65 10.93 -12.80 -10.48
C LYS A 65 10.91 -11.83 -9.30
N LYS A 66 12.00 -11.11 -9.04
CA LYS A 66 12.10 -10.06 -8.01
C LYS A 66 11.23 -8.87 -8.39
N LYS A 67 10.68 -8.22 -7.35
CA LYS A 67 9.75 -7.11 -7.45
C LYS A 67 10.44 -5.82 -7.05
N GLN A 68 10.17 -4.74 -7.77
CA GLN A 68 10.57 -3.39 -7.40
C GLN A 68 9.34 -2.49 -7.31
N GLN A 69 9.32 -1.60 -6.34
CA GLN A 69 8.25 -0.62 -6.16
C GLN A 69 8.64 0.69 -6.84
N ARG A 70 7.75 1.23 -7.67
CA ARG A 70 7.90 2.58 -8.23
C ARG A 70 6.66 3.43 -7.93
N VAL A 71 6.91 4.59 -7.35
CA VAL A 71 5.87 5.59 -7.05
C VAL A 71 5.68 6.46 -8.29
N HIS A 72 4.44 6.64 -8.71
CA HIS A 72 4.12 7.57 -9.80
C HIS A 72 4.24 9.02 -9.30
N LYS A 73 4.82 9.90 -10.13
CA LYS A 73 5.09 11.30 -9.76
C LYS A 73 3.77 12.08 -9.58
N ALA A 74 2.83 11.91 -10.50
CA ALA A 74 1.54 12.59 -10.47
C ALA A 74 0.52 11.91 -9.54
N ARG A 75 -0.51 12.68 -9.16
CA ARG A 75 -1.71 12.14 -8.49
C ARG A 75 -2.77 11.86 -9.55
N THR A 76 -3.37 10.70 -9.49
CA THR A 76 -4.47 10.31 -10.38
C THR A 76 -5.76 10.29 -9.57
N LYS A 77 -6.85 10.83 -10.16
CA LYS A 77 -8.19 10.75 -9.57
C LYS A 77 -8.78 9.34 -9.73
N LYS A 78 -8.65 8.77 -10.93
CA LYS A 78 -9.07 7.40 -11.26
C LYS A 78 -7.96 6.39 -10.97
N THR A 79 -8.36 5.15 -10.72
CA THR A 79 -7.41 4.03 -10.65
C THR A 79 -6.80 3.83 -12.04
N VAL A 80 -5.47 3.73 -12.12
CA VAL A 80 -4.80 3.48 -13.40
C VAL A 80 -5.10 2.04 -13.82
N GLU A 81 -5.73 1.89 -14.99
CA GLU A 81 -5.99 0.61 -15.61
C GLU A 81 -4.67 0.07 -16.19
N VAL A 82 -4.26 -1.09 -15.71
CA VAL A 82 -3.11 -1.82 -16.24
C VAL A 82 -3.69 -2.91 -17.13
N LYS A 83 -3.59 -2.73 -18.45
CA LYS A 83 -3.91 -3.77 -19.44
C LYS A 83 -2.82 -4.83 -19.45
#